data_AF-E8LUV0-F1
#
_entry.id   AF-E8LUV0-F1
#
_cell.length_a   1.000
_cell.length_b   1.000
_cell.length_c   1.000
_cell.angle_alpha   90.00
_cell.angle_beta   90.00
_cell.angle_gamma   90.00
#
_symmetry.space_group_name_H-M   'P 1'
#
loop_
_entity.id
_entity.type
_entity.pdbx_description
1 polymer ?
#
loop_
_entity_poly.entity_id
_entity_poly.type
_entity_poly.pdbx_seq_one_letter_code
_entity_poly.pdbx_strand_id
1 'polypeptide(L)'
;MKIIIWLLIRAFIAYLLVGVLLGILILNNTYAPRFFTMKPEILGWFSAFGVLLSYVLFRFKKTSEIGKFLFACVLGSVVLCLYAEESYWLLNMKMRSWTLFLTVLYAIMLLYFVFPYKWLRPLLFLAPVSAGSWAVYWLGYTPMNVTMSILEVKGTIADDKYSKAIALLPDVYVTCVTSTLLWLVQILVLYVFVYWRSDPQYSYRSLTQRLRKIRNARQF
;
A
#
# COMPACT_ATOMS: atom_id res chain seq x y z
N MET A 1 -26.20 24.45 10.89
CA MET A 1 -25.82 24.82 9.50
C MET A 1 -24.33 24.68 9.19
N LYS A 2 -23.40 25.35 9.89
CA LYS A 2 -21.97 25.34 9.52
C LYS A 2 -21.32 23.94 9.46
N ILE A 3 -21.67 23.04 10.39
CA ILE A 3 -21.15 21.65 10.41
C ILE A 3 -21.62 20.85 9.20
N ILE A 4 -22.89 20.98 8.81
CA ILE A 4 -23.49 20.28 7.68
C ILE A 4 -22.85 20.73 6.36
N ILE A 5 -22.59 22.03 6.21
CA ILE A 5 -21.92 22.57 5.02
C ILE A 5 -20.50 21.98 4.87
N TRP A 6 -19.75 21.86 5.96
CA TRP A 6 -18.41 21.26 5.92
C TRP A 6 -18.43 19.75 5.64
N LEU A 7 -19.42 19.03 6.17
CA LEU A 7 -19.65 17.63 5.84
C LEU A 7 -19.97 17.45 4.35
N LEU A 8 -20.84 18.29 3.78
CA LEU A 8 -21.17 18.29 2.35
C LEU A 8 -19.93 18.57 1.48
N ILE A 9 -19.09 19.54 1.87
CA ILE A 9 -17.83 19.82 1.15
C ILE A 9 -16.89 18.61 1.18
N ARG A 10 -16.74 17.94 2.33
CA ARG A 10 -15.91 16.73 2.45
C ARG A 10 -16.47 15.59 1.60
N ALA A 11 -17.79 15.38 1.63
CA ALA A 11 -18.46 14.38 0.82
C ALA A 11 -18.28 14.66 -0.68
N PHE A 12 -18.37 15.92 -1.10
CA PHE A 12 -18.11 16.33 -2.48
C PHE A 12 -16.67 16.06 -2.92
N ILE A 13 -15.68 16.40 -2.08
CA ILE A 13 -14.26 16.09 -2.35
C ILE A 13 -14.06 14.57 -2.43
N ALA A 14 -14.63 13.81 -1.49
CA ALA A 14 -14.55 12.34 -1.51
C ALA A 14 -15.15 11.77 -2.79
N TYR A 15 -16.32 12.27 -3.22
CA TYR A 15 -16.97 11.87 -4.46
C TYR A 15 -16.10 12.11 -5.70
N LEU A 16 -15.44 13.28 -5.79
CA LEU A 16 -14.50 13.57 -6.88
C LEU A 16 -13.30 12.62 -6.90
N LEU A 17 -12.85 12.16 -5.73
CA LEU A 17 -11.74 11.21 -5.60
C LEU A 17 -12.13 9.79 -6.02
N VAL A 18 -13.42 9.40 -5.92
CA VAL A 18 -13.87 8.04 -6.26
C VAL A 18 -13.47 7.65 -7.68
N GLY A 19 -13.63 8.54 -8.67
CA GLY A 19 -13.27 8.25 -10.06
C GLY A 19 -11.78 7.94 -10.24
N VAL A 20 -10.90 8.70 -9.58
CA VAL A 20 -9.45 8.49 -9.61
C VAL A 20 -9.09 7.15 -8.94
N LEU A 21 -9.71 6.84 -7.79
CA LEU A 21 -9.46 5.61 -7.06
C LEU A 21 -9.95 4.37 -7.83
N LEU A 22 -11.09 4.47 -8.51
CA LEU A 22 -11.58 3.42 -9.39
C LEU A 22 -10.60 3.16 -10.54
N GLY A 23 -10.03 4.20 -11.16
CA GLY A 23 -8.99 4.05 -12.18
C GLY A 23 -7.77 3.29 -11.66
N ILE A 24 -7.30 3.64 -10.46
CA ILE A 24 -6.18 2.95 -9.79
C ILE A 24 -6.53 1.48 -9.50
N LEU A 25 -7.75 1.19 -9.05
CA LEU A 25 -8.21 -0.16 -8.77
C LEU A 25 -8.28 -1.01 -10.04
N ILE A 26 -8.78 -0.46 -11.14
CA ILE A 26 -8.86 -1.16 -12.44
C ILE A 26 -7.44 -1.49 -12.93
N LEU A 27 -6.51 -0.54 -12.89
CA LEU A 27 -5.12 -0.75 -13.27
C LEU A 27 -4.46 -1.86 -12.45
N ASN A 28 -4.62 -1.81 -11.12
CA ASN A 28 -4.10 -2.85 -10.21
C ASN A 28 -4.75 -4.22 -10.44
N ASN A 29 -6.01 -4.27 -10.88
CA ASN A 29 -6.68 -5.53 -11.20
C ASN A 29 -6.15 -6.17 -12.49
N THR A 30 -5.77 -5.34 -13.47
CA THR A 30 -5.21 -5.78 -14.74
C THR A 30 -3.73 -6.17 -14.65
N TYR A 31 -2.96 -5.54 -13.76
CA TYR A 31 -1.54 -5.83 -13.58
C TYR A 31 -1.33 -7.04 -12.65
N ALA A 32 -1.25 -8.24 -13.26
CA ALA A 32 -0.52 -9.36 -12.67
C ALA A 32 0.89 -9.40 -13.26
N PRO A 33 1.96 -9.37 -12.46
CA PRO A 33 3.16 -10.05 -12.89
C PRO A 33 2.86 -11.55 -13.13
N ARG A 34 3.60 -12.18 -14.03
CA ARG A 34 3.40 -13.60 -14.41
C ARG A 34 4.17 -14.58 -13.52
N PHE A 35 4.85 -14.09 -12.49
CA PHE A 35 5.82 -14.85 -11.68
C PHE A 35 5.24 -15.39 -10.35
N PHE A 36 3.90 -15.51 -10.23
CA PHE A 36 3.23 -15.96 -9.01
C PHE A 36 2.98 -17.47 -9.03
N THR A 37 4.03 -18.25 -8.86
CA THR A 37 3.84 -19.56 -8.24
C THR A 37 4.33 -19.42 -6.81
N MET A 38 3.39 -19.34 -5.87
CA MET A 38 3.74 -19.25 -4.46
C MET A 38 4.41 -20.56 -4.02
N LYS A 39 5.66 -20.48 -3.56
CA LYS A 39 6.33 -21.61 -2.90
C LYS A 39 6.16 -21.50 -1.38
N PRO A 40 5.44 -22.44 -0.74
CA PRO A 40 5.15 -22.37 0.69
C PRO A 40 6.41 -22.49 1.55
N GLU A 41 7.40 -23.27 1.11
CA GLU A 41 8.69 -23.41 1.79
C GLU A 41 9.44 -22.08 1.87
N ILE A 42 9.51 -21.35 0.75
CA ILE A 42 10.15 -20.02 0.68
C ILE A 42 9.38 -19.03 1.56
N LEU A 43 8.05 -19.10 1.58
CA LEU A 43 7.25 -18.25 2.46
C LEU A 43 7.50 -18.55 3.94
N GLY A 44 7.64 -19.83 4.30
CA GLY A 44 7.99 -20.27 5.66
C GLY A 44 9.33 -19.72 6.11
N TRP A 45 10.38 -19.86 5.29
CA TRP A 45 11.70 -19.29 5.60
C TRP A 45 11.70 -17.76 5.64
N PHE A 46 11.03 -17.12 4.68
CA PHE A 46 10.94 -15.66 4.62
C PHE A 46 10.23 -15.09 5.85
N SER A 47 9.11 -15.69 6.25
CA SER A 47 8.35 -15.27 7.44
C SER A 47 9.14 -15.53 8.72
N ALA A 48 9.78 -16.69 8.86
CA ALA A 48 10.63 -16.99 10.03
C ALA A 48 11.78 -15.98 10.17
N PHE A 49 12.46 -15.67 9.08
CA PHE A 49 13.54 -14.67 9.07
C PHE A 49 13.02 -13.27 9.39
N GLY A 50 11.90 -12.86 8.77
CA GLY A 50 11.26 -11.56 9.03
C GLY A 50 10.81 -11.40 10.47
N VAL A 51 10.24 -12.44 11.08
CA VAL A 51 9.84 -12.45 12.50
C VAL A 51 11.05 -12.38 13.41
N LEU A 52 12.11 -13.14 13.13
CA LEU A 52 13.35 -13.12 13.91
C LEU A 52 14.00 -11.74 13.86
N LEU A 53 14.11 -11.13 12.68
CA LEU A 53 14.64 -9.77 12.52
C LEU A 53 13.78 -8.75 13.28
N SER A 54 12.45 -8.88 13.19
CA SER A 54 11.51 -8.01 13.92
C SER A 54 11.67 -8.14 15.43
N TYR A 55 11.87 -9.36 15.93
CA TYR A 55 12.11 -9.64 17.34
C TYR A 55 13.43 -9.04 17.84
N VAL A 56 14.50 -9.19 17.06
CA VAL A 56 15.80 -8.56 17.37
C VAL A 56 15.66 -7.04 17.46
N LEU A 57 15.00 -6.41 16.48
CA LEU A 57 14.74 -4.97 16.49
C LEU A 57 13.83 -4.54 17.63
N PHE A 58 12.85 -5.36 18.00
CA PHE A 58 11.96 -5.11 19.13
C PHE A 58 12.73 -5.06 20.45
N ARG A 59 13.75 -5.92 20.61
CA ARG A 59 14.54 -6.01 21.84
C ARG A 59 15.32 -4.72 22.14
N PHE A 60 15.73 -3.97 21.12
CA PHE A 60 16.44 -2.72 21.31
C PHE A 60 15.45 -1.55 21.50
N LYS A 61 15.51 -0.88 22.66
CA LYS A 61 14.61 0.24 23.02
C LYS A 61 14.56 1.34 21.93
N LYS A 62 15.67 1.60 21.25
CA LYS A 62 15.77 2.59 20.16
C LYS A 62 15.03 2.18 18.88
N THR A 63 14.84 0.88 18.63
CA THR A 63 14.19 0.34 17.42
C THR A 63 12.91 -0.42 17.72
N SER A 64 12.42 -0.41 18.96
CA SER A 64 11.22 -1.15 19.39
C SER A 64 10.00 -0.90 18.49
N GLU A 65 9.69 0.36 18.18
CA GLU A 65 8.54 0.71 17.33
C GLU A 65 8.74 0.27 15.87
N ILE A 66 9.98 0.31 15.38
CA ILE A 66 10.34 -0.21 14.04
C ILE A 66 10.18 -1.73 14.01
N GLY A 67 10.60 -2.44 15.07
CA GLY A 67 10.42 -3.88 15.21
C GLY A 67 8.94 -4.29 15.23
N LYS A 68 8.09 -3.58 15.97
CA LYS A 68 6.63 -3.80 15.97
C LYS A 68 6.01 -3.57 14.59
N PHE A 69 6.42 -2.48 13.93
CA PHE A 69 5.94 -2.15 12.60
C PHE A 69 6.37 -3.19 11.57
N LEU A 70 7.64 -3.62 11.61
CA LEU A 70 8.18 -4.66 10.74
C LEU A 70 7.44 -5.97 10.95
N PHE A 71 7.19 -6.36 12.21
CA PHE A 71 6.43 -7.56 12.53
C PHE A 71 5.02 -7.53 11.91
N ALA A 72 4.31 -6.41 12.04
CA ALA A 72 3.00 -6.22 11.43
C ALA A 72 3.07 -6.29 9.89
N CYS A 73 4.10 -5.70 9.28
CA CYS A 73 4.31 -5.75 7.83
C CYS A 73 4.63 -7.17 7.34
N VAL A 74 5.42 -7.94 8.09
CA VAL A 74 5.73 -9.34 7.76
C VAL A 74 4.45 -10.18 7.81
N LEU A 75 3.66 -10.07 8.88
CA LEU A 75 2.36 -10.77 8.95
C LEU A 75 1.41 -10.35 7.82
N GLY A 76 1.30 -9.05 7.55
CA GLY A 76 0.51 -8.57 6.43
C GLY A 76 1.00 -9.10 5.08
N SER A 77 2.32 -9.20 4.88
CA SER A 77 2.89 -9.78 3.65
C SER A 77 2.56 -11.27 3.50
N VAL A 78 2.53 -12.04 4.60
CA VAL A 78 2.10 -13.45 4.58
C VAL A 78 0.64 -13.58 4.15
N VAL A 79 -0.23 -12.72 4.67
CA VAL A 79 -1.64 -12.66 4.24
C VAL A 79 -1.72 -12.33 2.74
N LEU A 80 -0.97 -11.33 2.27
CA LEU A 80 -0.93 -11.00 0.84
C LEU A 80 -0.49 -12.18 -0.02
N CYS A 81 0.52 -12.95 0.40
CA CYS A 81 0.96 -14.15 -0.31
C CYS A 81 -0.15 -15.21 -0.38
N LEU A 82 -0.81 -15.52 0.74
CA LEU A 82 -1.85 -16.55 0.81
C LEU A 82 -3.03 -16.26 -0.11
N TYR A 83 -3.36 -14.98 -0.31
CA TYR A 83 -4.45 -14.57 -1.20
C TYR A 83 -3.97 -14.16 -2.59
N ALA A 84 -2.67 -14.20 -2.91
CA ALA A 84 -2.13 -13.62 -4.15
C ALA A 84 -2.73 -14.20 -5.43
N GLU A 85 -3.08 -15.49 -5.42
CA GLU A 85 -3.64 -16.21 -6.57
C GLU A 85 -5.19 -16.19 -6.58
N GLU A 86 -5.81 -15.73 -5.49
CA GLU A 86 -7.26 -15.75 -5.33
C GLU A 86 -7.95 -14.64 -6.14
N SER A 87 -9.03 -15.02 -6.81
CA SER A 87 -9.83 -14.11 -7.62
C SER A 87 -11.31 -14.42 -7.48
N TYR A 88 -12.10 -13.36 -7.38
CA TYR A 88 -13.52 -13.40 -7.09
C TYR A 88 -14.30 -12.72 -8.21
N TRP A 89 -15.50 -13.21 -8.49
CA TRP A 89 -16.41 -12.55 -9.41
C TRP A 89 -17.24 -11.50 -8.66
N LEU A 90 -17.13 -10.24 -9.07
CA LEU A 90 -17.88 -9.14 -8.49
C LEU A 90 -18.38 -8.23 -9.61
N LEU A 91 -19.70 -8.00 -9.68
CA LEU A 91 -20.34 -7.16 -10.70
C LEU A 91 -19.92 -7.53 -12.15
N ASN A 92 -19.93 -8.83 -12.48
CA ASN A 92 -19.50 -9.37 -13.78
C ASN A 92 -18.03 -9.07 -14.16
N MET A 93 -17.19 -8.67 -13.20
CA MET A 93 -15.75 -8.52 -13.38
C MET A 93 -15.01 -9.51 -12.48
N LYS A 94 -13.98 -10.16 -13.02
CA LYS A 94 -13.04 -10.96 -12.23
C LYS A 94 -12.11 -10.01 -11.47
N MET A 95 -12.33 -9.86 -10.16
CA MET A 95 -11.52 -9.04 -9.27
C MET A 95 -10.53 -9.90 -8.50
N ARG A 96 -9.27 -9.46 -8.46
CA ARG A 96 -8.23 -10.08 -7.65
C ARG A 96 -8.41 -9.70 -6.18
N SER A 97 -8.04 -10.61 -5.29
CA SER A 97 -8.04 -10.41 -3.83
C SER A 97 -7.34 -9.10 -3.41
N TRP A 98 -6.19 -8.78 -4.02
CA TRP A 98 -5.43 -7.57 -3.70
C TRP A 98 -6.17 -6.28 -4.05
N THR A 99 -6.96 -6.30 -5.14
CA THR A 99 -7.77 -5.16 -5.56
C THR A 99 -8.89 -4.94 -4.57
N LEU A 100 -9.52 -6.02 -4.09
CA LEU A 100 -10.55 -5.96 -3.06
C LEU A 100 -9.98 -5.41 -1.75
N PHE A 101 -8.79 -5.86 -1.34
CA PHE A 101 -8.13 -5.36 -0.16
C PHE A 101 -7.82 -3.85 -0.26
N LEU A 102 -7.30 -3.41 -1.41
CA LEU A 102 -7.07 -1.98 -1.67
C LEU A 102 -8.38 -1.17 -1.65
N THR A 103 -9.46 -1.74 -2.18
CA THR A 103 -10.79 -1.13 -2.19
C THR A 103 -11.29 -0.87 -0.76
N VAL A 104 -11.20 -1.88 0.11
CA VAL A 104 -11.59 -1.76 1.52
C VAL A 104 -10.72 -0.71 2.23
N LEU A 105 -9.42 -0.72 1.97
CA LEU A 105 -8.49 0.24 2.56
C LEU A 105 -8.83 1.69 2.15
N TYR A 106 -9.12 1.92 0.88
CA TYR A 106 -9.54 3.22 0.36
C TYR A 106 -10.90 3.64 0.93
N ALA A 107 -11.85 2.72 1.07
CA ALA A 107 -13.14 2.99 1.68
C ALA A 107 -12.98 3.45 3.13
N ILE A 108 -12.14 2.79 3.94
CA ILE A 108 -11.85 3.20 5.32
C ILE A 108 -11.28 4.62 5.36
N MET A 109 -10.31 4.93 4.49
CA MET A 109 -9.67 6.24 4.46
C MET A 109 -10.64 7.35 4.01
N LEU A 110 -11.46 7.10 2.99
CA LEU A 110 -12.51 8.02 2.55
C LEU A 110 -13.57 8.24 3.63
N LEU A 111 -13.98 7.17 4.30
CA LEU A 111 -14.98 7.24 5.36
C LEU A 111 -14.47 8.08 6.54
N TYR A 112 -13.20 7.92 6.93
CA TYR A 112 -12.56 8.80 7.92
C TYR A 112 -12.48 10.26 7.45
N PHE A 113 -12.19 10.50 6.17
CA PHE A 113 -12.10 11.86 5.63
C PHE A 113 -13.44 12.60 5.71
N VAL A 114 -14.53 11.94 5.31
CA VAL A 114 -15.89 12.48 5.41
C VAL A 114 -16.29 12.63 6.87
N PHE A 115 -16.08 11.58 7.66
CA PHE A 115 -16.46 11.49 9.06
C PHE A 115 -15.24 11.27 9.96
N PRO A 116 -14.59 12.33 10.46
CA PRO A 116 -13.38 12.22 11.28
C PRO A 116 -13.71 11.81 12.72
N TYR A 117 -14.36 10.66 12.90
CA TYR A 117 -14.67 10.11 14.20
C TYR A 117 -13.42 9.52 14.85
N LYS A 118 -13.25 9.78 16.16
CA LYS A 118 -12.12 9.25 16.95
C LYS A 118 -12.01 7.71 16.87
N TRP A 119 -13.13 7.02 16.67
CA TRP A 119 -13.23 5.56 16.58
C TRP A 119 -12.64 4.97 15.30
N LEU A 120 -12.59 5.75 14.22
CA LEU A 120 -12.04 5.32 12.93
C LEU A 120 -10.53 5.58 12.83
N ARG A 121 -9.97 6.40 13.74
CA ARG A 121 -8.55 6.75 13.75
C ARG A 121 -7.62 5.53 13.90
N PRO A 122 -7.91 4.53 14.76
CA PRO A 122 -7.09 3.32 14.84
C PRO A 122 -7.04 2.54 13.52
N LEU A 123 -8.13 2.54 12.73
CA LEU A 123 -8.17 1.84 11.45
C LEU A 123 -7.24 2.47 10.40
N LEU A 124 -6.92 3.76 10.53
CA LEU A 124 -5.95 4.41 9.65
C LEU A 124 -4.54 3.83 9.79
N PHE A 125 -4.21 3.18 10.91
CA PHE A 125 -2.93 2.48 11.08
C PHE A 125 -2.76 1.31 10.10
N LEU A 126 -3.86 0.75 9.58
CA LEU A 126 -3.81 -0.28 8.55
C LEU A 126 -3.20 0.25 7.24
N ALA A 127 -3.28 1.55 6.97
CA ALA A 127 -2.72 2.13 5.75
C ALA A 127 -1.19 2.04 5.67
N PRO A 128 -0.41 2.58 6.62
CA PRO A 128 1.05 2.43 6.60
C PRO A 128 1.48 0.97 6.75
N VAL A 129 0.77 0.15 7.53
CA VAL A 129 1.08 -1.29 7.65
C VAL A 129 0.85 -2.02 6.34
N SER A 130 -0.27 -1.75 5.64
CA SER A 130 -0.54 -2.30 4.32
C SER A 130 0.54 -1.89 3.32
N ALA A 131 0.88 -0.59 3.28
CA ALA A 131 1.94 -0.08 2.42
C ALA A 131 3.28 -0.78 2.67
N GLY A 132 3.66 -0.95 3.94
CA GLY A 132 4.86 -1.70 4.33
C GLY A 132 4.78 -3.19 4.01
N SER A 133 3.61 -3.81 4.14
CA SER A 133 3.37 -5.22 3.79
C SER A 133 3.57 -5.46 2.30
N TRP A 134 3.06 -4.55 1.45
CA TRP A 134 3.31 -4.57 0.01
C TRP A 134 4.79 -4.37 -0.32
N ALA A 135 5.49 -3.51 0.40
CA ALA A 135 6.93 -3.33 0.21
C ALA A 135 7.72 -4.59 0.58
N VAL A 136 7.38 -5.24 1.69
CA VAL A 136 7.98 -6.51 2.12
C VAL A 136 7.68 -7.62 1.09
N TYR A 137 6.47 -7.65 0.55
CA TYR A 137 6.06 -8.61 -0.48
C TYR A 137 6.87 -8.45 -1.78
N TRP A 138 6.94 -7.23 -2.33
CA TRP A 138 7.60 -6.96 -3.60
C TRP A 138 9.13 -6.91 -3.50
N LEU A 139 9.71 -6.27 -2.48
CA LEU A 139 11.17 -6.18 -2.34
C LEU A 139 11.80 -7.39 -1.68
N GLY A 140 11.05 -8.11 -0.85
CA GLY A 140 11.55 -9.25 -0.09
C GLY A 140 11.16 -10.56 -0.75
N TYR A 141 9.88 -10.93 -0.61
CA TYR A 141 9.42 -12.27 -0.98
C TYR A 141 9.54 -12.56 -2.48
N THR A 142 9.04 -11.66 -3.33
CA THR A 142 8.99 -11.87 -4.79
C THR A 142 10.36 -12.15 -5.42
N PRO A 143 11.40 -11.31 -5.23
CA PRO A 143 12.72 -11.56 -5.79
C PRO A 143 13.38 -12.80 -5.20
N MET A 144 13.17 -13.09 -3.91
CA MET A 144 13.67 -14.30 -3.28
C MET A 144 13.05 -15.56 -3.89
N ASN A 145 11.73 -15.55 -4.12
CA ASN A 145 10.99 -16.64 -4.77
C ASN A 145 11.51 -16.89 -6.18
N VAL A 146 11.66 -15.83 -6.99
CA VAL A 146 12.18 -15.94 -8.36
C VAL A 146 13.62 -16.47 -8.36
N THR A 147 14.49 -15.94 -7.52
CA THR A 147 15.90 -16.36 -7.46
C THR A 147 16.03 -17.83 -7.06
N MET A 148 15.34 -18.25 -6.00
CA MET A 148 15.35 -19.66 -5.56
C MET A 148 14.76 -20.58 -6.63
N SER A 149 13.67 -20.16 -7.29
CA SER A 149 13.09 -20.96 -8.37
C SER A 149 14.03 -21.17 -9.55
N ILE A 150 14.90 -20.20 -9.87
CA ILE A 150 15.92 -20.35 -10.90
C ILE A 150 17.04 -21.28 -10.40
N LEU A 151 17.48 -21.12 -9.16
CA LEU A 151 18.55 -21.93 -8.58
C LEU A 151 18.18 -23.41 -8.45
N GLU A 152 16.93 -23.72 -8.08
CA GLU A 152 16.44 -25.11 -7.97
C GLU A 152 16.48 -25.86 -9.31
N VAL A 153 16.35 -25.13 -10.42
CA VAL A 153 16.27 -25.69 -11.77
C VAL A 153 17.66 -25.85 -12.41
N LYS A 154 18.71 -25.37 -11.74
CA LYS A 154 20.10 -25.50 -12.19
C LYS A 154 20.48 -26.97 -12.39
N GLY A 155 20.96 -27.30 -13.59
CA GLY A 155 21.36 -28.67 -13.96
C GLY A 155 20.23 -29.56 -14.49
N THR A 156 18.98 -29.09 -14.49
CA THR A 156 17.84 -29.81 -15.11
C THR A 156 17.44 -29.24 -16.47
N ILE A 157 17.78 -27.97 -16.75
CA ILE A 157 17.51 -27.28 -18.02
C ILE A 157 18.84 -27.02 -18.73
N ALA A 158 18.79 -26.96 -20.06
CA ALA A 158 19.91 -26.56 -20.90
C ALA A 158 20.50 -25.18 -20.49
N ASP A 159 21.84 -25.08 -20.54
CA ASP A 159 22.60 -23.93 -20.06
C ASP A 159 22.24 -22.61 -20.77
N ASP A 160 21.79 -22.69 -22.03
CA ASP A 160 21.33 -21.55 -22.83
C ASP A 160 20.05 -20.91 -22.28
N LYS A 161 19.12 -21.73 -21.77
CA LYS A 161 17.88 -21.27 -21.13
C LYS A 161 18.12 -20.82 -19.70
N TYR A 162 19.03 -21.48 -18.98
CA TYR A 162 19.42 -21.10 -17.62
C TYR A 162 20.13 -19.73 -17.60
N SER A 163 21.08 -19.50 -18.50
CA SER A 163 21.76 -18.21 -18.65
C SER A 163 20.80 -17.08 -19.03
N LYS A 164 19.81 -17.34 -19.91
CA LYS A 164 18.73 -16.39 -20.20
C LYS A 164 17.86 -16.07 -18.98
N ALA A 165 17.53 -17.07 -18.15
CA ALA A 165 16.76 -16.85 -16.92
C ALA A 165 17.52 -15.98 -15.91
N ILE A 166 18.83 -16.20 -15.75
CA ILE A 166 19.68 -15.36 -14.91
C ILE A 166 19.76 -13.93 -15.46
N ALA A 167 19.89 -13.78 -16.77
CA ALA A 167 19.97 -12.46 -17.40
C ALA A 167 18.71 -11.61 -17.20
N LEU A 168 17.56 -12.24 -16.96
CA LEU A 168 16.29 -11.56 -16.67
C LEU A 168 16.13 -11.15 -15.19
N LEU A 169 16.96 -11.66 -14.28
CA LEU A 169 16.86 -11.33 -12.85
C LEU A 169 16.92 -9.81 -12.61
N PRO A 170 17.90 -9.05 -13.13
CA PRO A 170 17.98 -7.60 -12.90
C PRO A 170 16.68 -6.87 -13.25
N ASP A 171 16.05 -7.21 -14.38
CA ASP A 171 14.79 -6.61 -14.82
C ASP A 171 13.63 -6.95 -13.88
N VAL A 172 13.60 -8.17 -13.34
CA VAL A 172 12.62 -8.57 -12.31
C VAL A 172 12.81 -7.75 -11.04
N TYR A 173 14.05 -7.56 -10.58
CA TYR A 173 14.34 -6.73 -9.40
C TYR A 173 13.91 -5.27 -9.62
N VAL A 174 14.23 -4.68 -10.78
CA VAL A 174 13.78 -3.33 -11.14
C VAL A 174 12.26 -3.23 -11.14
N THR A 175 11.58 -4.22 -11.72
CA THR A 175 10.11 -4.28 -11.74
C THR A 175 9.52 -4.40 -10.34
N CYS A 176 10.18 -5.14 -9.44
CA CYS A 176 9.77 -5.25 -8.04
C CYS A 176 9.93 -3.91 -7.29
N VAL A 177 11.03 -3.19 -7.54
CA VAL A 177 11.28 -1.87 -6.94
C VAL A 177 10.25 -0.84 -7.43
N THR A 178 10.01 -0.78 -8.74
CA THR A 178 9.02 0.15 -9.31
C THR A 178 7.61 -0.16 -8.81
N SER A 179 7.24 -1.44 -8.76
CA SER A 179 5.96 -1.87 -8.18
C SER A 179 5.83 -1.44 -6.72
N THR A 180 6.88 -1.65 -5.92
CA THR A 180 6.89 -1.22 -4.51
C THR A 180 6.66 0.27 -4.36
N LEU A 181 7.36 1.09 -5.16
CA LEU A 181 7.21 2.54 -5.13
C LEU A 181 5.79 2.96 -5.50
N LEU A 182 5.18 2.35 -6.53
CA LEU A 182 3.81 2.63 -6.91
C LEU A 182 2.82 2.29 -5.77
N TRP A 183 2.96 1.11 -5.16
CA TRP A 183 2.12 0.69 -4.03
C TRP A 183 2.29 1.58 -2.79
N LEU A 184 3.52 2.00 -2.48
CA LEU A 184 3.79 2.93 -1.39
C LEU A 184 3.20 4.30 -1.66
N VAL A 185 3.45 4.87 -2.84
CA VAL A 185 2.97 6.21 -3.22
C VAL A 185 1.44 6.24 -3.21
N GLN A 186 0.77 5.28 -3.83
CA GLN A 186 -0.69 5.30 -3.93
C GLN A 186 -1.38 5.21 -2.55
N ILE A 187 -0.83 4.43 -1.60
CA ILE A 187 -1.41 4.25 -0.26
C ILE A 187 -1.03 5.43 0.65
N LEU A 188 0.25 5.82 0.68
CA LEU A 188 0.75 6.84 1.59
C LEU A 188 0.30 8.25 1.20
N VAL A 189 0.22 8.57 -0.09
CA VAL A 189 -0.29 9.89 -0.52
C VAL A 189 -1.74 10.07 -0.08
N LEU A 190 -2.58 9.05 -0.27
CA LEU A 190 -3.97 9.08 0.20
C LEU A 190 -4.04 9.18 1.72
N TYR A 191 -3.23 8.39 2.43
CA TYR A 191 -3.15 8.42 3.88
C TYR A 191 -2.77 9.81 4.42
N VAL A 192 -1.71 10.43 3.86
CA VAL A 192 -1.28 11.78 4.24
C VAL A 192 -2.35 12.81 3.92
N PHE A 193 -3.00 12.71 2.76
CA PHE A 193 -4.10 13.59 2.40
C PHE A 193 -5.24 13.51 3.43
N VAL A 194 -5.66 12.30 3.78
CA VAL A 194 -6.76 12.05 4.73
C VAL A 194 -6.38 12.45 6.15
N TYR A 195 -5.16 12.17 6.59
CA TYR A 195 -4.68 12.43 7.95
C TYR A 195 -4.34 13.91 8.20
N TRP A 196 -3.76 14.61 7.21
CA TRP A 196 -3.32 16.00 7.37
C TRP A 196 -4.41 17.01 6.98
N ARG A 197 -5.20 16.74 5.92
CA ARG A 197 -6.26 17.65 5.45
C ARG A 197 -7.64 17.29 6.00
N SER A 198 -7.72 16.59 7.12
CA SER A 198 -8.99 16.26 7.77
C SER A 198 -9.75 17.48 8.28
N ASP A 199 -9.23 18.71 8.16
CA ASP A 199 -9.95 19.93 8.56
C ASP A 199 -9.94 21.03 7.47
N PRO A 200 -10.82 20.95 6.46
CA PRO A 200 -10.96 21.99 5.44
C PRO A 200 -11.42 23.35 6.03
N GLN A 201 -12.02 23.35 7.23
CA GLN A 201 -12.44 24.58 7.91
C GLN A 201 -11.24 25.40 8.39
N TYR A 202 -10.21 24.75 8.91
CA TYR A 202 -8.96 25.40 9.29
C TYR A 202 -8.23 25.98 8.08
N SER A 203 -8.12 25.21 7.00
CA SER A 203 -7.50 25.68 5.74
C SER A 203 -8.24 26.88 5.15
N TYR A 204 -9.57 26.86 5.14
CA TYR A 204 -10.37 27.99 4.65
C TYR A 204 -10.22 29.23 5.55
N ARG A 205 -10.20 29.07 6.88
CA ARG A 205 -9.97 30.18 7.81
C ARG A 205 -8.59 30.81 7.62
N SER A 206 -7.55 30.02 7.41
CA SER A 206 -6.19 30.57 7.22
C SER A 206 -6.05 31.30 5.88
N LEU A 207 -6.64 30.77 4.80
CA LEU A 207 -6.68 31.39 3.48
C LEU A 207 -7.47 32.70 3.49
N THR A 208 -8.65 32.71 4.10
CA THR A 208 -9.46 33.93 4.22
C THR A 208 -8.79 34.99 5.09
N GLN A 209 -8.08 34.60 6.16
CA GLN A 209 -7.25 35.52 6.95
C GLN A 209 -6.07 36.08 6.17
N ARG A 210 -5.36 35.26 5.38
CA ARG A 210 -4.28 35.72 4.48
C ARG A 210 -4.80 36.69 3.42
N LEU A 211 -5.93 36.37 2.77
CA LEU A 211 -6.56 37.24 1.78
C LEU A 211 -7.01 38.57 2.40
N ARG A 212 -7.56 38.55 3.62
CA ARG A 212 -7.87 39.78 4.37
C ARG A 212 -6.62 40.62 4.66
N LYS A 213 -5.51 40.00 5.07
CA LYS A 213 -4.25 40.70 5.31
C LYS A 213 -3.70 41.34 4.03
N ILE A 214 -3.71 40.62 2.90
CA ILE A 214 -3.26 41.14 1.60
C ILE A 214 -4.15 42.29 1.14
N ARG A 215 -5.48 42.15 1.27
CA ARG A 215 -6.43 43.21 0.92
C ARG A 215 -6.20 44.47 1.76
N ASN A 216 -6.07 44.31 3.08
CA ASN A 216 -5.85 45.45 3.97
C ASN A 216 -4.47 46.10 3.72
N ALA A 217 -3.45 45.34 3.33
CA ALA A 217 -2.14 45.87 2.96
C ALA A 217 -2.10 46.59 1.60
N ARG A 218 -3.13 46.42 0.74
CA ARG A 218 -3.29 47.18 -0.52
C ARG A 218 -4.19 48.41 -0.39
N GLN A 219 -4.86 48.58 0.75
CA GLN A 219 -5.73 49.73 1.03
C GLN A 219 -5.03 50.82 1.86
N PHE A 220 -3.76 50.61 2.22
CA PHE A 220 -2.80 51.63 2.65
C PHE A 220 -1.84 51.91 1.49
#